data_AF-A0A1Y2EFE0-F1
#
_entry.id   AF-A0A1Y2EFE0-F1
#
_cell.length_a   1.000
_cell.length_b   1.000
_cell.length_c   1.000
_cell.angle_alpha   90.00
_cell.angle_beta   90.00
_cell.angle_gamma   90.00
#
_symmetry.space_group_name_H-M   'P 1'
#
loop_
_entity.id
_entity.type
_entity.pdbx_description
1 polymer ?
#
loop_
_entity_poly.entity_id
_entity_poly.type
_entity_poly.pdbx_seq_one_letter_code
_entity_poly.pdbx_strand_id
1 'polypeptide(L)'
;MKTTLLFAQVASAAVIWDGRFNDFSSSADLDKWSWSNQVGPYQYYIHGSGTVDKYVNLSPDYKNPNDTVSKQGAKFTLDSTAFWNGQTMRRTELIPQTTAAINKGKVYYHFSLLRKDTNAPSVNREHQINFFESHFTEMKYGWISGESGTSNPALQFMISQNSKWKTEWLPDVWHNVAYEIDFSANTVGFWHSEGSAPLTQVVKPASASTSSNGADWHLGVLELPRSGYSDSNEDFYFSGVYIESGTLTTAVSGATA
;
A
#
# COMPACT_ATOMS: atom_id res chain seq x y z
N MET A 1 -38.99 -11.09 36.14
CA MET A 1 -38.44 -10.80 34.78
C MET A 1 -36.95 -11.09 34.83
N LYS A 2 -36.45 -12.05 34.03
CA LYS A 2 -35.02 -12.31 33.89
C LYS A 2 -34.49 -11.43 32.77
N THR A 3 -33.69 -10.43 33.12
CA THR A 3 -33.01 -9.56 32.17
C THR A 3 -31.81 -10.31 31.61
N THR A 4 -31.93 -10.80 30.37
CA THR A 4 -30.79 -11.36 29.63
C THR A 4 -29.90 -10.20 29.18
N LEU A 5 -28.76 -10.00 29.84
CA LEU A 5 -27.70 -9.13 29.33
C LEU A 5 -27.08 -9.78 28.09
N LEU A 6 -27.31 -9.21 26.91
CA LEU A 6 -26.44 -9.46 25.76
C LEU A 6 -25.12 -8.70 26.00
N PHE A 7 -24.04 -9.45 26.22
CA PHE A 7 -22.70 -8.91 26.11
C PHE A 7 -22.40 -8.69 24.62
N ALA A 8 -22.48 -7.44 24.16
CA ALA A 8 -21.85 -7.06 22.91
C ALA A 8 -20.33 -7.14 23.11
N GLN A 9 -19.68 -8.19 22.58
CA GLN A 9 -18.23 -8.20 22.47
C GLN A 9 -17.83 -7.08 21.50
N VAL A 10 -17.35 -5.97 22.06
CA VAL A 10 -16.68 -4.93 21.27
C VAL A 10 -15.35 -5.53 20.83
N ALA A 11 -15.25 -5.95 19.57
CA ALA A 11 -13.99 -6.42 19.00
C ALA A 11 -12.99 -5.25 18.98
N SER A 12 -12.00 -5.30 19.86
CA SER A 12 -10.87 -4.38 19.85
C SER A 12 -10.09 -4.51 18.53
N ALA A 13 -9.48 -3.43 18.06
CA ALA A 13 -8.58 -3.45 16.91
C ALA A 13 -7.42 -4.42 17.21
N ALA A 14 -7.20 -5.40 16.34
CA ALA A 14 -6.07 -6.32 16.45
C ALA A 14 -5.22 -6.21 15.20
N VAL A 15 -3.98 -5.73 15.34
CA VAL A 15 -2.97 -5.80 14.28
C VAL A 15 -2.66 -7.28 14.03
N ILE A 16 -3.03 -7.79 12.86
CA ILE A 16 -2.87 -9.20 12.49
C ILE A 16 -1.62 -9.44 11.62
N TRP A 17 -1.07 -8.37 11.06
CA TRP A 17 0.24 -8.36 10.42
C TRP A 17 0.82 -6.94 10.49
N ASP A 18 2.11 -6.84 10.84
CA ASP A 18 2.81 -5.56 11.02
C ASP A 18 3.93 -5.41 9.97
N GLY A 19 3.76 -4.43 9.09
CA GLY A 19 4.69 -4.08 8.02
C GLY A 19 5.47 -2.79 8.28
N ARG A 20 5.46 -2.24 9.50
CA ARG A 20 6.01 -0.89 9.77
C ARG A 20 7.53 -0.80 9.79
N PHE A 21 8.23 -1.84 9.35
CA PHE A 21 9.71 -1.94 9.32
C PHE A 21 10.37 -1.71 10.70
N ASN A 22 9.62 -1.88 11.79
CA ASN A 22 10.08 -1.59 13.15
C ASN A 22 11.13 -2.58 13.67
N ASP A 23 11.16 -3.77 13.07
CA ASP A 23 12.10 -4.86 13.36
C ASP A 23 13.31 -4.87 12.41
N PHE A 24 13.33 -3.96 11.42
CA PHE A 24 14.44 -3.81 10.50
C PHE A 24 15.41 -2.73 10.99
N SER A 25 16.69 -3.00 10.83
CA SER A 25 17.79 -2.05 11.00
C SER A 25 18.03 -1.23 9.73
N SER A 26 17.84 -1.86 8.56
CA SER A 26 17.91 -1.23 7.23
C SER A 26 17.16 -2.12 6.22
N SER A 27 17.06 -1.67 4.97
CA SER A 27 16.47 -2.49 3.90
C SER A 27 17.25 -3.76 3.58
N ALA A 28 18.51 -3.87 3.98
CA ALA A 28 19.29 -5.12 3.85
C ALA A 28 18.67 -6.31 4.62
N ASP A 29 17.79 -6.03 5.59
CA ASP A 29 17.06 -7.09 6.30
C ASP A 29 16.03 -7.80 5.40
N LEU A 30 15.63 -7.20 4.26
CA LEU A 30 14.79 -7.86 3.25
C LEU A 30 15.51 -9.05 2.59
N ASP A 31 16.84 -9.00 2.44
CA ASP A 31 17.64 -10.07 1.83
C ASP A 31 17.71 -11.35 2.70
N LYS A 32 17.21 -11.29 3.95
CA LYS A 32 17.11 -12.47 4.83
C LYS A 32 15.97 -13.40 4.41
N TRP A 33 14.96 -12.88 3.72
CA TRP A 33 13.86 -13.68 3.18
C TRP A 33 14.31 -14.39 1.90
N SER A 34 13.87 -15.64 1.72
CA SER A 34 13.96 -16.36 0.45
C SER A 34 12.87 -17.42 0.36
N TRP A 35 12.63 -17.98 -0.83
CA TRP A 35 11.70 -19.09 -1.01
C TRP A 35 12.00 -20.31 -0.13
N SER A 36 13.27 -20.56 0.20
CA SER A 36 13.68 -21.66 1.10
C SER A 36 13.74 -21.25 2.58
N ASN A 37 13.66 -19.96 2.89
CA ASN A 37 13.72 -19.40 4.24
C ASN A 37 12.82 -18.17 4.34
N GLN A 38 11.52 -18.40 4.42
CA GLN A 38 10.47 -17.38 4.40
C GLN A 38 10.32 -16.66 5.76
N VAL A 39 11.35 -15.95 6.20
CA VAL A 39 11.43 -15.23 7.48
C VAL A 39 11.12 -13.74 7.32
N GLY A 40 10.82 -13.07 8.44
CA GLY A 40 10.52 -11.64 8.46
C GLY A 40 9.10 -11.31 8.00
N PRO A 41 8.73 -10.02 7.99
CA PRO A 41 7.37 -9.57 7.70
C PRO A 41 7.06 -9.43 6.21
N TYR A 42 8.07 -9.47 5.34
CA TYR A 42 7.92 -9.24 3.90
C TYR A 42 8.59 -10.32 3.06
N GLN A 43 7.92 -10.69 1.97
CA GLN A 43 8.51 -11.37 0.83
C GLN A 43 9.12 -10.32 -0.09
N TYR A 44 10.37 -10.55 -0.51
CA TYR A 44 11.11 -9.66 -1.39
C TYR A 44 11.67 -10.43 -2.57
N TYR A 45 10.97 -10.39 -3.70
CA TYR A 45 11.40 -11.04 -4.94
C TYR A 45 10.96 -10.31 -6.22
N ILE A 46 10.06 -9.33 -6.13
CA ILE A 46 9.59 -8.53 -7.26
C ILE A 46 10.40 -7.23 -7.30
N HIS A 47 11.60 -7.34 -7.85
CA HIS A 47 12.53 -6.23 -8.00
C HIS A 47 13.43 -6.45 -9.22
N GLY A 48 14.23 -5.42 -9.54
CA GLY A 48 15.23 -5.45 -10.59
C GLY A 48 16.49 -6.25 -10.24
N SER A 49 17.49 -6.20 -11.12
CA SER A 49 18.76 -6.96 -10.97
C SER A 49 19.79 -6.33 -10.02
N GLY A 50 19.51 -5.14 -9.51
CA GLY A 50 20.36 -4.39 -8.58
C GLY A 50 20.27 -4.88 -7.14
N THR A 51 21.09 -4.27 -6.29
CA THR A 51 21.06 -4.48 -4.85
C THR A 51 19.82 -3.84 -4.20
N VAL A 52 19.39 -4.34 -3.04
CA VAL A 52 18.17 -3.87 -2.37
C VAL A 52 18.15 -2.36 -2.10
N ASP A 53 19.30 -1.75 -1.79
CA ASP A 53 19.46 -0.31 -1.55
C ASP A 53 19.26 0.56 -2.79
N LYS A 54 19.22 -0.01 -3.99
CA LYS A 54 18.75 0.70 -5.19
C LYS A 54 17.24 0.90 -5.21
N TYR A 55 16.50 0.01 -4.57
CA TYR A 55 15.05 -0.09 -4.72
C TYR A 55 14.29 0.25 -3.45
N VAL A 56 14.80 -0.13 -2.28
CA VAL A 56 14.17 0.12 -0.99
C VAL A 56 15.21 0.68 -0.04
N ASN A 57 14.90 1.82 0.57
CA ASN A 57 15.72 2.45 1.59
C ASN A 57 14.85 2.83 2.78
N LEU A 58 15.36 2.64 4.00
CA LEU A 58 14.63 2.98 5.21
C LEU A 58 15.25 4.18 5.90
N SER A 59 14.42 5.10 6.39
CA SER A 59 14.86 6.26 7.18
C SER A 59 13.72 6.80 8.04
N PRO A 60 14.01 7.34 9.25
CA PRO A 60 13.05 8.16 10.00
C PRO A 60 12.49 9.35 9.20
N ASP A 61 13.20 9.85 8.20
CA ASP A 61 12.76 10.97 7.36
C ASP A 61 11.77 10.56 6.25
N TYR A 62 11.54 9.25 6.08
CA TYR A 62 10.70 8.69 5.01
C TYR A 62 9.30 8.30 5.50
N LYS A 63 8.90 8.68 6.72
CA LYS A 63 7.58 8.38 7.28
C LYS A 63 6.71 9.61 7.48
N ASN A 64 5.41 9.37 7.66
CA ASN A 64 4.53 10.39 8.19
C ASN A 64 5.01 10.78 9.60
N PRO A 65 5.38 12.05 9.85
CA PRO A 65 5.89 12.46 11.16
C PRO A 65 4.84 12.29 12.28
N ASN A 66 3.55 12.17 11.93
CA ASN A 66 2.45 11.94 12.88
C ASN A 66 2.20 10.46 13.18
N ASP A 67 2.79 9.55 12.39
CA ASP A 67 2.87 8.13 12.73
C ASP A 67 4.00 7.94 13.75
N THR A 68 3.64 7.83 15.02
CA THR A 68 4.60 7.73 16.13
C THR A 68 5.00 6.29 16.43
N VAL A 69 4.28 5.29 15.87
CA VAL A 69 4.59 3.87 16.09
C VAL A 69 5.62 3.37 15.06
N SER A 70 5.59 3.86 13.81
CA SER A 70 6.65 3.54 12.85
C SER A 70 7.94 4.28 13.21
N LYS A 71 9.04 3.53 13.40
CA LYS A 71 10.38 4.07 13.67
C LYS A 71 11.00 4.71 12.43
N GLN A 72 10.66 4.18 11.25
CA GLN A 72 11.16 4.60 9.95
C GLN A 72 10.08 4.40 8.89
N GLY A 73 10.20 5.13 7.79
CA GLY A 73 9.45 4.86 6.58
C GLY A 73 10.36 4.25 5.53
N ALA A 74 9.76 3.84 4.42
CA ALA A 74 10.46 3.23 3.31
C ALA A 74 10.32 4.11 2.06
N LYS A 75 11.44 4.42 1.42
CA LYS A 75 11.49 4.97 0.08
C LYS A 75 11.65 3.82 -0.91
N PHE A 76 10.68 3.67 -1.79
CA PHE A 76 10.67 2.75 -2.90
C PHE A 76 11.10 3.51 -4.16
N THR A 77 12.04 2.96 -4.91
CA THR A 77 12.62 3.60 -6.08
C THR A 77 12.41 2.70 -7.28
N LEU A 78 11.79 3.26 -8.32
CA LEU A 78 11.90 2.71 -9.67
C LEU A 78 13.09 3.40 -10.34
N ASP A 79 14.05 2.63 -10.84
CA ASP A 79 15.14 3.12 -11.70
C ASP A 79 15.10 2.40 -13.07
N SER A 80 16.11 2.62 -13.91
CA SER A 80 16.23 1.96 -15.22
C SER A 80 16.51 0.45 -15.16
N THR A 81 16.71 -0.10 -13.96
CA THR A 81 16.98 -1.53 -13.72
C THR A 81 15.85 -2.25 -13.00
N ALA A 82 14.79 -1.53 -12.57
CA ALA A 82 13.65 -2.04 -11.81
C ALA A 82 12.69 -2.91 -12.66
N PHE A 83 13.23 -3.83 -13.46
CA PHE A 83 12.45 -4.75 -14.30
C PHE A 83 12.59 -6.17 -13.75
N TRP A 84 11.47 -6.74 -13.32
CA TRP A 84 11.43 -8.08 -12.78
C TRP A 84 11.16 -9.11 -13.88
N ASN A 85 11.92 -10.21 -13.89
CA ASN A 85 11.65 -11.40 -14.70
C ASN A 85 11.43 -11.14 -16.21
N GLY A 86 12.21 -10.20 -16.79
CA GLY A 86 12.12 -9.86 -18.21
C GLY A 86 10.83 -9.14 -18.63
N GLN A 87 10.01 -8.68 -17.68
CA GLN A 87 8.83 -7.88 -17.95
C GLN A 87 9.21 -6.48 -18.48
N THR A 88 8.25 -5.82 -19.12
CA THR A 88 8.40 -4.46 -19.65
C THR A 88 7.87 -3.38 -18.70
N MET A 89 7.30 -3.78 -17.56
CA MET A 89 6.83 -2.88 -16.50
C MET A 89 7.93 -2.69 -15.47
N ARG A 90 8.07 -1.47 -14.96
CA ARG A 90 8.96 -1.20 -13.82
C ARG A 90 8.24 -1.59 -12.53
N ARG A 91 8.91 -2.32 -11.65
CA ARG A 91 8.32 -2.90 -10.44
C ARG A 91 9.29 -2.86 -9.28
N THR A 92 8.81 -2.44 -8.12
CA THR A 92 9.45 -2.65 -6.82
C THR A 92 8.34 -2.85 -5.81
N GLU A 93 8.19 -4.09 -5.37
CA GLU A 93 7.04 -4.53 -4.60
C GLU A 93 7.48 -5.47 -3.47
N LEU A 94 6.85 -5.31 -2.31
CA LEU A 94 6.92 -6.20 -1.17
C LEU A 94 5.55 -6.83 -0.96
N ILE A 95 5.53 -8.10 -0.55
CA ILE A 95 4.29 -8.82 -0.24
C ILE A 95 4.32 -9.22 1.25
N PRO A 96 3.21 -9.17 2.00
CA PRO A 96 3.17 -9.70 3.36
C PRO A 96 3.68 -11.15 3.45
N GLN A 97 4.63 -11.39 4.36
CA GLN A 97 5.02 -12.73 4.80
C GLN A 97 4.28 -13.01 6.10
N THR A 98 3.21 -13.81 6.04
CA THR A 98 2.37 -14.10 7.20
C THR A 98 1.60 -15.41 7.06
N THR A 99 1.18 -15.96 8.20
CA THR A 99 0.18 -17.05 8.27
C THR A 99 -1.17 -16.57 8.81
N ALA A 100 -1.28 -15.28 9.14
CA ALA A 100 -2.52 -14.68 9.63
C ALA A 100 -3.59 -14.66 8.52
N ALA A 101 -4.86 -14.65 8.93
CA ALA A 101 -6.00 -14.65 8.02
C ALA A 101 -6.28 -13.26 7.43
N ILE A 102 -5.28 -12.64 6.80
CA ILE A 102 -5.38 -11.28 6.23
C ILE A 102 -6.35 -11.20 5.03
N ASN A 103 -6.79 -12.34 4.50
CA ASN A 103 -7.72 -12.48 3.38
C ASN A 103 -9.09 -13.05 3.78
N LYS A 104 -9.49 -12.95 5.06
CA LYS A 104 -10.75 -13.51 5.56
C LYS A 104 -11.55 -12.51 6.38
N GLY A 105 -12.88 -12.59 6.26
CA GLY A 105 -13.80 -11.72 7.00
C GLY A 105 -13.57 -10.25 6.65
N LYS A 106 -13.83 -9.38 7.62
CA LYS A 106 -13.61 -7.95 7.50
C LYS A 106 -12.26 -7.55 8.09
N VAL A 107 -11.43 -6.92 7.27
CA VAL A 107 -10.08 -6.46 7.63
C VAL A 107 -9.79 -5.09 7.03
N TYR A 108 -8.78 -4.43 7.58
CA TYR A 108 -8.35 -3.10 7.16
C TYR A 108 -6.88 -3.13 6.78
N TYR A 109 -6.57 -2.77 5.54
CA TYR A 109 -5.21 -2.69 5.01
C TYR A 109 -4.75 -1.24 5.06
N HIS A 110 -3.86 -0.93 6.00
CA HIS A 110 -3.34 0.41 6.25
C HIS A 110 -2.04 0.66 5.50
N PHE A 111 -1.90 1.87 4.99
CA PHE A 111 -0.63 2.44 4.54
C PHE A 111 -0.75 3.96 4.46
N SER A 112 0.38 4.64 4.61
CA SER A 112 0.53 6.05 4.25
C SER A 112 1.42 6.15 3.03
N LEU A 113 1.13 7.09 2.12
CA LEU A 113 1.83 7.28 0.86
C LEU A 113 2.14 8.78 0.64
N LEU A 114 3.35 9.09 0.17
CA LEU A 114 3.79 10.42 -0.20
C LEU A 114 4.65 10.36 -1.46
N ARG A 115 4.65 11.45 -2.24
CA ARG A 115 5.67 11.73 -3.27
C ARG A 115 6.40 13.03 -2.94
N LYS A 116 7.56 13.24 -3.57
CA LYS A 116 8.26 14.53 -3.59
C LYS A 116 8.35 15.05 -5.01
N ASP A 117 8.86 16.27 -5.19
CA ASP A 117 9.20 16.79 -6.52
C ASP A 117 10.54 16.26 -7.03
N THR A 118 11.45 15.88 -6.14
CA THR A 118 12.65 15.13 -6.52
C THR A 118 12.26 13.69 -6.88
N ASN A 119 12.67 13.23 -8.07
CA ASN A 119 12.29 11.92 -8.61
C ASN A 119 10.76 11.71 -8.54
N ALA A 120 9.99 12.73 -8.91
CA ALA A 120 8.54 12.65 -8.87
C ALA A 120 8.01 11.55 -9.82
N PRO A 121 7.01 10.75 -9.38
CA PRO A 121 6.36 9.79 -10.26
C PRO A 121 5.82 10.43 -11.53
N SER A 122 5.89 9.73 -12.66
CA SER A 122 5.50 10.32 -13.94
C SER A 122 3.99 10.55 -14.02
N VAL A 123 3.57 11.80 -14.26
CA VAL A 123 2.17 12.11 -14.59
C VAL A 123 1.74 11.51 -15.94
N ASN A 124 2.67 11.03 -16.75
CA ASN A 124 2.44 10.59 -18.12
C ASN A 124 2.34 9.07 -18.27
N ARG A 125 2.53 8.30 -17.20
CA ARG A 125 2.50 6.82 -17.23
C ARG A 125 1.60 6.30 -16.14
N GLU A 126 0.98 5.16 -16.42
CA GLU A 126 0.08 4.53 -15.46
C GLU A 126 0.89 3.84 -14.37
N HIS A 127 0.60 4.21 -13.13
CA HIS A 127 1.11 3.56 -11.94
C HIS A 127 -0.02 2.78 -11.26
N GLN A 128 0.28 1.57 -10.84
CA GLN A 128 -0.54 0.72 -9.97
C GLN A 128 0.18 0.62 -8.64
N ILE A 129 -0.46 1.07 -7.57
CA ILE A 129 0.17 1.30 -6.27
C ILE A 129 -0.64 0.58 -5.19
N ASN A 130 0.03 -0.17 -4.32
CA ASN A 130 -0.59 -0.91 -3.21
C ASN A 130 -1.76 -1.78 -3.64
N PHE A 131 -1.55 -2.56 -4.71
CA PHE A 131 -2.59 -3.31 -5.41
C PHE A 131 -2.65 -4.77 -4.96
N PHE A 132 -3.82 -5.40 -5.09
CA PHE A 132 -3.91 -6.86 -5.07
C PHE A 132 -3.65 -7.43 -6.46
N GLU A 133 -3.11 -8.64 -6.57
CA GLU A 133 -2.80 -9.32 -7.85
C GLU A 133 -4.00 -9.37 -8.81
N SER A 134 -5.23 -9.54 -8.29
CA SER A 134 -6.43 -9.54 -9.14
C SER A 134 -6.94 -8.13 -9.49
N HIS A 135 -6.29 -7.09 -8.98
CA HIS A 135 -6.66 -5.68 -9.05
C HIS A 135 -8.14 -5.40 -8.68
N PHE A 136 -8.69 -6.13 -7.71
CA PHE A 136 -10.05 -5.86 -7.22
C PHE A 136 -10.13 -4.50 -6.51
N THR A 137 -9.02 -4.05 -5.92
CA THR A 137 -8.80 -2.69 -5.43
C THR A 137 -7.30 -2.32 -5.46
N GLU A 138 -7.02 -1.04 -5.63
CA GLU A 138 -5.66 -0.47 -5.72
C GLU A 138 -5.72 1.07 -5.68
N MET A 139 -4.57 1.72 -5.51
CA MET A 139 -4.38 3.11 -5.90
C MET A 139 -3.80 3.17 -7.33
N LYS A 140 -4.12 4.21 -8.09
CA LYS A 140 -3.46 4.54 -9.36
C LYS A 140 -3.01 5.99 -9.43
N TYR A 141 -1.98 6.23 -10.23
CA TYR A 141 -1.47 7.57 -10.53
C TYR A 141 -0.98 7.69 -11.97
N GLY A 142 -0.90 8.93 -12.46
CA GLY A 142 -0.43 9.24 -13.80
C GLY A 142 -1.45 8.89 -14.87
N TRP A 143 -1.05 9.03 -16.13
CA TRP A 143 -1.95 8.80 -17.26
C TRP A 143 -2.39 7.33 -17.31
N ILE A 144 -3.66 7.05 -17.06
CA ILE A 144 -4.24 5.70 -17.08
C ILE A 144 -4.56 5.29 -18.53
N SER A 145 -4.18 4.08 -18.92
CA SER A 145 -4.38 3.58 -20.28
C SER A 145 -5.84 3.71 -20.72
N GLY A 146 -6.06 4.42 -21.83
CA GLY A 146 -7.37 4.66 -22.42
C GLY A 146 -8.03 5.97 -22.02
N GLU A 147 -7.48 6.73 -21.06
CA GLU A 147 -7.99 8.06 -20.74
C GLU A 147 -7.53 9.14 -21.73
N SER A 148 -8.30 10.23 -21.82
CA SER A 148 -7.97 11.35 -22.71
C SER A 148 -6.79 12.18 -22.19
N GLY A 149 -6.10 12.88 -23.11
CA GLY A 149 -4.95 13.71 -22.77
C GLY A 149 -3.63 12.94 -22.71
N THR A 150 -2.59 13.61 -22.18
CA THR A 150 -1.22 13.07 -22.14
C THR A 150 -0.67 12.96 -20.72
N SER A 151 -1.36 13.50 -19.72
CA SER A 151 -0.95 13.50 -18.32
C SER A 151 -2.14 13.49 -17.39
N ASN A 152 -1.98 12.92 -16.20
CA ASN A 152 -2.98 13.00 -15.14
C ASN A 152 -2.31 13.09 -13.77
N PRO A 153 -2.41 14.25 -13.08
CA PRO A 153 -1.77 14.46 -11.79
C PRO A 153 -2.60 13.92 -10.60
N ALA A 154 -3.69 13.18 -10.85
CA ALA A 154 -4.56 12.71 -9.79
C ALA A 154 -4.10 11.37 -9.22
N LEU A 155 -3.98 11.28 -7.89
CA LEU A 155 -3.98 10.02 -7.16
C LEU A 155 -5.42 9.51 -7.08
N GLN A 156 -5.64 8.25 -7.45
CA GLN A 156 -6.98 7.68 -7.60
C GLN A 156 -7.10 6.40 -6.79
N PHE A 157 -8.24 6.22 -6.13
CA PHE A 157 -8.63 4.96 -5.52
C PHE A 157 -9.56 4.20 -6.48
N MET A 158 -9.21 2.94 -6.74
CA MET A 158 -9.87 2.10 -7.72
C MET A 158 -10.60 0.93 -7.05
N ILE A 159 -11.80 0.62 -7.54
CA ILE A 159 -12.47 -0.66 -7.30
C ILE A 159 -12.75 -1.29 -8.65
N SER A 160 -12.19 -2.49 -8.88
CA SER A 160 -12.34 -3.24 -10.14
C SER A 160 -12.06 -2.36 -11.36
N GLN A 161 -10.87 -1.74 -11.41
CA GLN A 161 -10.44 -0.82 -12.48
C GLN A 161 -11.26 0.47 -12.65
N ASN A 162 -12.23 0.76 -11.77
CA ASN A 162 -13.03 1.97 -11.84
C ASN A 162 -12.66 2.94 -10.71
N SER A 163 -12.33 4.18 -11.09
CA SER A 163 -12.03 5.25 -10.13
C SER A 163 -13.27 5.59 -9.30
N LYS A 164 -13.15 5.50 -7.98
CA LYS A 164 -14.22 5.81 -7.01
C LYS A 164 -13.94 7.08 -6.22
N TRP A 165 -12.67 7.46 -6.14
CA TRP A 165 -12.21 8.69 -5.52
C TRP A 165 -10.92 9.14 -6.21
N LYS A 166 -10.70 10.45 -6.26
CA LYS A 166 -9.45 11.03 -6.74
C LYS A 166 -9.18 12.38 -6.11
N THR A 167 -7.92 12.72 -5.98
CA THR A 167 -7.43 14.06 -5.60
C THR A 167 -6.16 14.37 -6.39
N GLU A 168 -5.78 15.63 -6.51
CA GLU A 168 -4.45 15.98 -7.02
C GLU A 168 -3.38 15.47 -6.05
N TRP A 169 -2.38 14.74 -6.55
CA TRP A 169 -1.30 14.25 -5.69
C TRP A 169 -0.24 15.34 -5.53
N LEU A 170 -0.34 16.13 -4.48
CA LEU A 170 0.61 17.19 -4.16
C LEU A 170 1.91 16.63 -3.57
N PRO A 171 3.08 17.26 -3.82
CA PRO A 171 4.33 16.84 -3.21
C PRO A 171 4.30 17.12 -1.71
N ASP A 172 5.03 16.32 -0.94
CA ASP A 172 5.22 16.48 0.51
C ASP A 172 3.92 16.40 1.33
N VAL A 173 2.83 15.91 0.73
CA VAL A 173 1.56 15.61 1.40
C VAL A 173 1.46 14.10 1.64
N TRP A 174 1.37 13.72 2.92
CA TRP A 174 1.08 12.36 3.32
C TRP A 174 -0.40 12.05 3.13
N HIS A 175 -0.72 11.07 2.30
CA HIS A 175 -2.05 10.47 2.17
C HIS A 175 -2.10 9.20 3.03
N ASN A 176 -2.90 9.22 4.08
CA ASN A 176 -3.13 8.06 4.93
C ASN A 176 -4.33 7.30 4.37
N VAL A 177 -4.22 5.97 4.25
CA VAL A 177 -5.22 5.12 3.62
C VAL A 177 -5.50 3.90 4.47
N ALA A 178 -6.78 3.51 4.54
CA ALA A 178 -7.15 2.14 4.86
C ALA A 178 -8.16 1.60 3.84
N TYR A 179 -7.86 0.46 3.22
CA TYR A 179 -8.86 -0.31 2.49
C TYR A 179 -9.70 -1.09 3.49
N GLU A 180 -11.00 -0.83 3.51
CA GLU A 180 -11.96 -1.64 4.27
C GLU A 180 -12.42 -2.79 3.38
N ILE A 181 -11.92 -4.00 3.62
CA ILE A 181 -12.22 -5.15 2.79
C ILE A 181 -13.04 -6.14 3.61
N ASP A 182 -14.22 -6.50 3.10
CA ASP A 182 -15.00 -7.63 3.61
C ASP A 182 -14.98 -8.76 2.59
N PHE A 183 -14.09 -9.73 2.83
CA PHE A 183 -13.91 -10.92 2.00
C PHE A 183 -15.12 -11.86 2.04
N SER A 184 -15.96 -11.78 3.09
CA SER A 184 -17.18 -12.58 3.19
C SER A 184 -18.33 -11.95 2.41
N ALA A 185 -18.41 -10.62 2.40
CA ALA A 185 -19.44 -9.85 1.70
C ALA A 185 -19.04 -9.44 0.27
N ASN A 186 -17.79 -9.67 -0.14
CA ASN A 186 -17.25 -9.25 -1.43
C ASN A 186 -17.36 -7.74 -1.66
N THR A 187 -16.89 -6.95 -0.68
CA THR A 187 -16.95 -5.48 -0.76
C THR A 187 -15.64 -4.81 -0.38
N VAL A 188 -15.41 -3.63 -0.96
CA VAL A 188 -14.27 -2.75 -0.61
C VAL A 188 -14.78 -1.33 -0.38
N GLY A 189 -14.40 -0.74 0.75
CA GLY A 189 -14.53 0.68 1.07
C GLY A 189 -13.16 1.36 1.18
N PHE A 190 -13.16 2.69 1.23
CA PHE A 190 -11.94 3.50 1.28
C PHE A 190 -12.01 4.51 2.39
N TRP A 191 -11.01 4.46 3.26
CA TRP A 191 -10.77 5.45 4.28
C TRP A 191 -9.53 6.24 3.93
N HIS A 192 -9.62 7.56 4.08
CA HIS A 192 -8.52 8.46 3.73
C HIS A 192 -8.48 9.68 4.64
N SER A 193 -7.27 10.21 4.81
CA SER A 193 -6.98 11.52 5.38
C SER A 193 -5.64 12.03 4.86
N GLU A 194 -5.32 13.29 5.17
CA GLU A 194 -4.01 13.88 4.87
C GLU A 194 -3.29 14.31 6.15
N GLY A 195 -1.95 14.27 6.10
CA GLY A 195 -1.09 14.71 7.19
C GLY A 195 -1.39 13.99 8.50
N SER A 196 -1.82 14.74 9.52
CA SER A 196 -2.11 14.23 10.87
C SER A 196 -3.59 13.90 11.12
N ALA A 197 -4.48 14.19 10.16
CA ALA A 197 -5.91 14.05 10.37
C ALA A 197 -6.31 12.58 10.53
N PRO A 198 -7.27 12.24 11.40
CA PRO A 198 -7.77 10.87 11.49
C PRO A 198 -8.46 10.44 10.20
N LEU A 199 -8.37 9.15 9.87
CA LEU A 199 -9.04 8.55 8.72
C LEU A 199 -10.56 8.75 8.80
N THR A 200 -11.15 9.13 7.66
CA THR A 200 -12.60 9.18 7.48
C THR A 200 -13.00 8.30 6.30
N GLN A 201 -14.19 7.71 6.32
CA GLN A 201 -14.66 6.89 5.21
C GLN A 201 -15.09 7.79 4.05
N VAL A 202 -14.30 7.79 2.98
CA VAL A 202 -14.52 8.65 1.81
C VAL A 202 -15.29 7.92 0.71
N VAL A 203 -15.13 6.59 0.63
CA VAL A 203 -15.95 5.72 -0.22
C VAL A 203 -16.55 4.61 0.62
N LYS A 204 -17.89 4.53 0.63
CA LYS A 204 -18.62 3.43 1.28
C LYS A 204 -18.32 2.10 0.59
N PRO A 205 -18.41 0.96 1.31
CA PRO A 205 -18.16 -0.35 0.71
C PRO A 205 -19.01 -0.58 -0.54
N ALA A 206 -18.35 -0.95 -1.64
CA ALA A 206 -18.96 -1.30 -2.90
C ALA A 206 -18.53 -2.71 -3.32
N SER A 207 -19.37 -3.40 -4.09
CA SER A 207 -19.10 -4.77 -4.53
C SER A 207 -17.82 -4.86 -5.37
N ALA A 208 -17.01 -5.88 -5.08
CA ALA A 208 -15.81 -6.24 -5.84
C ALA A 208 -15.58 -7.75 -5.73
N SER A 209 -14.88 -8.36 -6.69
CA SER A 209 -14.49 -9.78 -6.58
C SER A 209 -13.25 -9.90 -5.69
N THR A 210 -13.43 -9.82 -4.37
CA THR A 210 -12.35 -9.80 -3.37
C THR A 210 -11.76 -11.19 -3.19
N SER A 211 -10.97 -11.64 -4.15
CA SER A 211 -10.20 -12.88 -4.07
C SER A 211 -8.76 -12.54 -3.71
N SER A 212 -8.26 -13.12 -2.64
CA SER A 212 -6.85 -13.03 -2.24
C SER A 212 -6.37 -14.37 -1.67
N ASN A 213 -5.13 -14.75 -1.94
CA ASN A 213 -4.50 -15.92 -1.34
C ASN A 213 -3.74 -15.61 -0.02
N GLY A 214 -3.72 -14.34 0.42
CA GLY A 214 -3.00 -13.88 1.61
C GLY A 214 -1.50 -13.59 1.38
N ALA A 215 -1.04 -13.67 0.14
CA ALA A 215 0.32 -13.43 -0.31
C ALA A 215 0.33 -12.77 -1.71
N ASP A 216 -0.62 -11.86 -1.94
CA ASP A 216 -0.88 -11.24 -3.25
C ASP A 216 -1.30 -9.77 -3.13
N TRP A 217 -1.07 -9.15 -1.97
CA TRP A 217 -1.10 -7.70 -1.83
C TRP A 217 0.30 -7.14 -1.99
N HIS A 218 0.48 -6.28 -2.98
CA HIS A 218 1.74 -5.72 -3.38
C HIS A 218 1.89 -4.32 -2.78
N LEU A 219 2.58 -4.21 -1.63
CA LEU A 219 3.07 -2.93 -1.13
C LEU A 219 4.16 -2.44 -2.07
N GLY A 220 3.93 -1.33 -2.76
CA GLY A 220 4.89 -0.80 -3.71
C GLY A 220 4.20 -0.34 -4.98
N VAL A 221 4.95 -0.39 -6.09
CA VAL A 221 4.55 0.25 -7.35
C VAL A 221 4.92 -0.61 -8.55
N LEU A 222 3.95 -0.71 -9.46
CA LEU A 222 4.13 -1.11 -10.86
C LEU A 222 3.87 0.09 -11.76
N GLU A 223 4.77 0.36 -12.71
CA GLU A 223 4.58 1.39 -13.74
C GLU A 223 4.54 0.75 -15.13
N LEU A 224 3.46 1.02 -15.88
CA LEU A 224 3.31 0.55 -17.26
C LEU A 224 4.19 1.37 -18.23
N PRO A 225 4.79 0.73 -19.25
CA PRO A 225 5.50 1.46 -20.30
C PRO A 225 4.53 2.27 -21.16
N ARG A 226 5.00 3.40 -21.68
CA ARG A 226 4.27 4.21 -22.66
C ARG A 226 5.19 4.67 -23.78
N SER A 227 4.80 4.38 -25.02
CA SER A 227 5.56 4.82 -26.20
C SER A 227 5.75 6.34 -26.19
N GLY A 228 6.99 6.80 -26.43
CA GLY A 228 7.36 8.21 -26.41
C GLY A 228 7.75 8.76 -25.03
N TYR A 229 7.70 7.95 -23.97
CA TYR A 229 8.09 8.34 -22.61
C TYR A 229 9.20 7.41 -22.12
N SER A 230 10.40 7.97 -21.91
CA SER A 230 11.53 7.25 -21.35
C SER A 230 11.42 7.13 -19.83
N ASP A 231 12.05 6.10 -19.27
CA ASP A 231 12.18 5.96 -17.83
C ASP A 231 12.99 7.12 -17.22
N SER A 232 12.58 7.54 -16.02
CA SER A 232 13.31 8.42 -15.12
C SER A 232 13.25 7.86 -13.72
N ASN A 233 14.23 8.15 -12.87
CA ASN A 233 14.15 7.69 -11.47
C ASN A 233 12.91 8.25 -10.80
N GLU A 234 12.19 7.39 -10.08
CA GLU A 234 10.93 7.73 -9.40
C GLU A 234 10.94 7.20 -7.97
N ASP A 235 10.66 8.08 -7.01
CA ASP A 235 10.68 7.77 -5.58
C ASP A 235 9.27 7.88 -4.96
N PHE A 236 8.89 6.85 -4.22
CA PHE A 236 7.62 6.70 -3.52
C PHE A 236 7.89 6.46 -2.04
N TYR A 237 7.19 7.17 -1.16
CA TYR A 237 7.46 7.11 0.28
C TYR A 237 6.28 6.46 1.00
N PHE A 238 6.56 5.42 1.78
CA PHE A 238 5.56 4.64 2.50
C PHE A 238 5.86 4.58 4.00
N SER A 239 4.82 4.61 4.83
CA SER A 239 4.90 4.32 6.27
C SER A 239 3.56 3.85 6.81
N GLY A 240 3.49 3.47 8.09
CA GLY A 240 2.24 3.07 8.73
C GLY A 240 1.58 1.88 8.03
N VAL A 241 2.38 0.94 7.51
CA VAL A 241 1.89 -0.21 6.75
C VAL A 241 1.59 -1.36 7.70
N TYR A 242 0.32 -1.74 7.83
CA TYR A 242 -0.09 -2.88 8.65
C TYR A 242 -1.49 -3.34 8.24
N ILE A 243 -1.91 -4.50 8.74
CA ILE A 243 -3.26 -5.01 8.54
C ILE A 243 -3.86 -5.28 9.91
N GLU A 244 -5.09 -4.83 10.11
CA GLU A 244 -5.84 -5.09 11.34
C GLU A 244 -7.21 -5.70 11.05
N SER A 245 -7.77 -6.33 12.08
CA SER A 245 -9.14 -6.86 12.11
C SER A 245 -9.91 -6.23 13.27
N GLY A 246 -11.24 -6.41 13.29
CA GLY A 246 -12.08 -5.86 14.34
C GLY A 246 -12.50 -4.42 14.05
N THR A 247 -12.17 -3.50 14.95
CA THR A 247 -12.49 -2.06 14.79
C THR A 247 -11.35 -1.33 14.10
N LEU A 248 -11.68 -0.45 13.15
CA LEU A 248 -10.70 0.40 12.47
C LEU A 248 -10.02 1.38 13.45
N THR A 249 -8.70 1.42 13.43
CA THR A 249 -7.88 2.48 14.03
C THR A 249 -7.84 3.66 13.07
N THR A 250 -8.50 4.76 13.40
CA THR A 250 -8.52 5.95 12.53
C THR A 250 -7.36 6.91 12.79
N ALA A 251 -6.69 6.79 13.94
CA ALA A 251 -5.59 7.67 14.30
C ALA A 251 -4.32 7.32 13.50
N VAL A 252 -3.73 8.31 12.84
CA VAL A 252 -2.49 8.17 12.04
C VAL A 252 -1.27 7.83 12.91
N SER A 253 -1.33 8.10 14.22
CA SER A 253 -0.32 7.62 15.17
C SER A 253 -0.13 6.10 15.16
N GLY A 254 -1.08 5.36 14.57
CA GLY A 254 -1.03 3.91 14.41
C GLY A 254 -1.65 3.18 15.58
N ALA A 255 -2.05 1.93 15.34
CA ALA A 255 -2.45 0.99 16.40
C ALA A 255 -1.21 0.48 17.13
N THR A 256 -1.23 0.44 18.47
CA THR A 256 -0.21 -0.31 19.21
C THR A 256 -0.42 -1.80 18.95
N ALA A 257 0.66 -2.51 18.62
CA ALA A 257 0.65 -3.97 18.48
C ALA A 257 0.32 -4.66 19.81
#